data_AF-A0A1W6ZZ37-F1
#
_entry.id   AF-A0A1W6ZZ37-F1
#
_cell.length_a   1.000
_cell.length_b   1.000
_cell.length_c   1.000
_cell.angle_alpha   90.00
_cell.angle_beta   90.00
_cell.angle_gamma   90.00
#
_symmetry.space_group_name_H-M   'P 1'
#
loop_
_entity.id
_entity.type
_entity.pdbx_description
1 polymer ?
#
loop_
_entity_poly.entity_id
_entity_poly.type
_entity_poly.pdbx_seq_one_letter_code
_entity_poly.pdbx_strand_id
1 'polypeptide(L)'
;MVAAHQAKIASLSAETLALQALIIETVTVIGNSRIPLGSLFAKAFDNAADLLEKLSIARGADAGHVPEALRVVEQLRLSLTGKSNPKDGV
;
A
#
# COMPACT_ATOMS: atom_id res chain seq x y z
N MET A 1 -30.19 4.09 7.89
CA MET A 1 -29.07 3.15 8.09
C MET A 1 -28.10 3.13 6.89
N VAL A 2 -28.58 2.96 5.65
CA VAL A 2 -27.74 2.96 4.43
C VAL A 2 -26.93 4.25 4.23
N ALA A 3 -27.54 5.43 4.44
CA ALA A 3 -26.87 6.71 4.30
C ALA A 3 -25.68 6.91 5.27
N ALA A 4 -25.79 6.39 6.50
CA ALA A 4 -24.72 6.47 7.49
C ALA A 4 -23.53 5.57 7.12
N HIS A 5 -23.78 4.39 6.55
CA HIS A 5 -22.73 3.54 6.02
C HIS A 5 -22.02 4.15 4.80
N GLN A 6 -22.76 4.75 3.87
CA GLN A 6 -22.16 5.45 2.73
C GLN A 6 -21.28 6.63 3.18
N ALA A 7 -21.74 7.41 4.16
CA ALA A 7 -20.93 8.48 4.75
C ALA A 7 -19.65 7.94 5.41
N LYS A 8 -19.72 6.80 6.12
CA LYS A 8 -18.54 6.20 6.73
C LYS A 8 -17.55 5.64 5.69
N ILE A 9 -18.04 5.03 4.61
CA ILE A 9 -17.20 4.59 3.49
C ILE A 9 -16.49 5.79 2.87
N ALA A 10 -17.22 6.88 2.57
CA ALA A 10 -16.63 8.09 2.01
C ALA A 10 -15.54 8.70 2.91
N SER A 11 -15.76 8.74 4.23
CA SER A 11 -14.75 9.18 5.21
C SER A 11 -13.50 8.30 5.16
N LEU A 12 -13.67 6.98 5.22
CA LEU A 12 -12.54 6.03 5.20
C LEU A 12 -11.78 6.08 3.88
N SER A 13 -12.48 6.27 2.75
CA SER A 13 -11.84 6.45 1.45
C SER A 13 -11.05 7.76 1.38
N ALA A 14 -11.57 8.86 1.93
CA ALA A 14 -10.86 10.13 2.00
C ALA A 14 -9.62 10.05 2.91
N GLU A 15 -9.74 9.44 4.09
CA GLU A 15 -8.63 9.20 5.01
C GLU A 15 -7.53 8.34 4.35
N THR A 16 -7.94 7.27 3.66
CA THR A 16 -7.02 6.39 2.92
C THR A 16 -6.28 7.14 1.82
N LEU A 17 -6.99 7.94 1.03
CA LEU A 17 -6.40 8.74 -0.04
C LEU A 17 -5.42 9.79 0.51
N ALA A 18 -5.77 10.44 1.62
CA ALA A 18 -4.89 11.41 2.27
C ALA A 18 -3.58 10.77 2.76
N LEU A 19 -3.65 9.57 3.37
CA LEU A 19 -2.47 8.83 3.79
C LEU A 19 -1.61 8.39 2.60
N GLN A 20 -2.22 7.90 1.53
CA GLN A 20 -1.51 7.54 0.30
C GLN A 20 -0.76 8.75 -0.29
N ALA A 21 -1.44 9.90 -0.38
CA ALA A 21 -0.83 11.12 -0.89
C ALA A 21 0.35 11.60 -0.03
N LEU A 22 0.21 11.58 1.30
CA LEU A 22 1.29 11.93 2.23
C LEU A 22 2.51 11.03 2.08
N ILE A 23 2.29 9.72 1.96
CA ILE A 23 3.37 8.75 1.75
C ILE A 23 4.06 9.04 0.42
N ILE A 24 3.28 9.22 -0.66
CA ILE A 24 3.84 9.48 -1.99
C ILE A 24 4.69 10.75 -2.00
N GLU A 25 4.17 11.86 -1.47
CA GLU A 25 4.91 13.12 -1.43
C GLU A 25 6.14 13.04 -0.54
N THR A 26 6.06 12.37 0.61
CA THR A 26 7.22 12.13 1.48
C THR A 26 8.31 11.38 0.73
N VAL A 27 7.94 10.31 0.01
CA VAL A 27 8.89 9.51 -0.77
C VAL A 27 9.45 10.31 -1.93
N THR A 28 8.64 11.12 -2.63
CA THR A 28 9.09 12.00 -3.72
C THR A 28 10.09 13.04 -3.23
N VAL A 29 9.80 13.73 -2.12
CA VAL A 29 10.71 14.71 -1.51
C VAL A 29 12.02 14.04 -1.11
N ILE A 30 11.98 12.85 -0.52
CA ILE A 30 13.20 12.13 -0.16
C ILE A 30 13.93 11.60 -1.39
N GLY A 31 13.24 11.10 -2.41
CA GLY A 31 13.86 10.62 -3.66
C GLY A 31 14.54 11.74 -4.46
N ASN A 32 14.05 12.97 -4.34
CA ASN A 32 14.69 14.17 -4.87
C ASN A 32 15.89 14.63 -4.03
N SER A 33 16.02 14.14 -2.79
CA SER A 33 17.26 14.27 -2.03
C SER A 33 18.28 13.25 -2.56
N ARG A 34 19.59 13.52 -2.45
CA ARG A 34 20.67 12.64 -2.98
C ARG A 34 20.79 11.28 -2.26
N ILE A 35 19.77 10.86 -1.52
CA ILE A 35 19.75 9.65 -0.71
C ILE A 35 19.12 8.51 -1.52
N PRO A 36 19.88 7.45 -1.86
CA PRO A 36 19.36 6.33 -2.63
C PRO A 36 18.52 5.40 -1.73
N LEU A 37 17.22 5.70 -1.57
CA LEU A 37 16.30 4.92 -0.74
C LEU A 37 15.51 3.82 -1.46
N GLY A 38 15.69 3.65 -2.77
CA GLY A 38 14.87 2.71 -3.57
C GLY A 38 14.85 1.28 -3.02
N SER A 39 15.98 0.76 -2.53
CA SER A 39 16.07 -0.58 -1.93
C SER A 39 15.39 -0.67 -0.56
N LEU A 40 15.41 0.41 0.23
CA LEU A 40 14.72 0.51 1.51
C LEU A 40 13.20 0.50 1.32
N PHE A 41 12.69 1.23 0.32
CA PHE A 41 11.27 1.23 0.00
C PHE A 41 10.79 -0.12 -0.52
N ALA A 42 11.54 -0.75 -1.44
CA ALA A 42 11.21 -2.10 -1.91
C ALA A 42 11.09 -3.09 -0.73
N LYS A 43 12.09 -3.11 0.15
CA LYS A 43 12.07 -3.96 1.36
C LYS A 43 10.91 -3.63 2.30
N ALA A 44 10.55 -2.36 2.46
CA ALA A 44 9.43 -1.96 3.31
C ALA A 44 8.09 -2.44 2.74
N PHE A 45 7.89 -2.37 1.42
CA PHE A 45 6.71 -2.91 0.76
C PHE A 45 6.62 -4.44 0.86
N ASP A 46 7.75 -5.15 0.66
CA ASP A 46 7.78 -6.60 0.80
C ASP A 46 7.45 -7.03 2.24
N ASN A 47 8.04 -6.36 3.25
CA ASN A 47 7.70 -6.61 4.66
C ASN A 47 6.22 -6.33 4.99
N ALA A 48 5.60 -5.34 4.34
CA ALA A 48 4.19 -5.02 4.54
C ALA A 48 3.28 -6.09 3.93
N ALA A 49 3.63 -6.61 2.75
CA ALA A 49 2.94 -7.74 2.13
C ALA A 49 3.02 -9.00 3.02
N ASP A 50 4.21 -9.35 3.50
CA ASP A 50 4.43 -10.46 4.42
C ASP A 50 3.60 -10.33 5.71
N LEU A 51 3.52 -9.12 6.27
CA LEU A 51 2.73 -8.84 7.45
C LEU A 51 1.23 -9.07 7.18
N LEU A 52 0.73 -8.59 6.04
CA LEU A 52 -0.66 -8.76 5.64
C LEU A 52 -1.00 -10.24 5.42
N GLU A 53 -0.11 -11.01 4.79
CA GLU A 53 -0.29 -12.46 4.64
C GLU A 53 -0.34 -13.19 5.99
N LYS A 54 0.56 -12.85 6.92
CA LYS A 54 0.54 -13.41 8.29
C LYS A 54 -0.76 -13.06 9.01
N LEU A 55 -1.26 -11.84 8.84
CA LEU A 55 -2.55 -11.42 9.40
C LEU A 55 -3.71 -12.20 8.78
N SER A 56 -3.67 -12.47 7.47
CA SER A 56 -4.64 -13.34 6.77
C SER A 56 -4.71 -14.72 7.42
N ILE A 57 -3.55 -15.35 7.63
CA ILE A 57 -3.46 -16.68 8.24
C ILE A 57 -3.94 -16.65 9.68
N ALA A 58 -3.53 -15.66 10.46
CA ALA A 58 -3.86 -15.57 11.89
C ALA A 58 -5.35 -15.26 12.15
N ARG A 59 -6.01 -14.53 11.25
CA ARG A 59 -7.41 -14.10 11.41
C ARG A 59 -8.40 -14.93 10.59
N GLY A 60 -7.93 -15.75 9.64
CA GLY A 60 -8.76 -16.64 8.85
C GLY A 60 -9.92 -15.90 8.15
N ALA A 61 -11.15 -16.35 8.38
CA ALA A 61 -12.35 -15.76 7.76
C ALA A 61 -12.62 -14.29 8.16
N ASP A 62 -12.09 -13.84 9.31
CA ASP A 62 -12.26 -12.45 9.78
C ASP A 62 -11.31 -11.47 9.07
N ALA A 63 -10.43 -11.97 8.20
CA ALA A 63 -9.44 -11.19 7.46
C ALA A 63 -9.96 -10.61 6.13
N GLY A 64 -11.28 -10.41 5.97
CA GLY A 64 -11.90 -10.04 4.69
C GLY A 64 -11.35 -8.77 4.01
N HIS A 65 -10.67 -7.89 4.76
CA HIS A 65 -10.05 -6.67 4.24
C HIS A 65 -8.60 -6.84 3.78
N VAL A 66 -7.96 -7.97 4.09
CA VAL A 66 -6.55 -8.23 3.79
C VAL A 66 -6.25 -8.26 2.28
N PRO A 67 -7.07 -8.88 1.41
CA PRO A 67 -6.83 -8.85 -0.03
C PRO A 67 -6.81 -7.42 -0.60
N GLU A 68 -7.71 -6.56 -0.12
CA GLU A 68 -7.76 -5.15 -0.55
C GLU A 68 -6.57 -4.36 -0.01
N ALA A 69 -6.14 -4.62 1.23
CA ALA A 69 -4.93 -4.01 1.79
C ALA A 69 -3.67 -4.40 1.00
N LEU A 70 -3.55 -5.67 0.59
CA LEU A 70 -2.46 -6.17 -0.26
C LEU A 70 -2.46 -5.46 -1.63
N ARG A 71 -3.65 -5.33 -2.24
CA ARG A 71 -3.82 -4.59 -3.51
C ARG A 71 -3.32 -3.15 -3.39
N VAL A 72 -3.65 -2.46 -2.29
CA VAL A 72 -3.20 -1.09 -2.03
C VAL A 72 -1.69 -1.01 -1.83
N VAL A 73 -1.09 -1.94 -1.08
CA VAL A 73 0.37 -2.02 -0.88
C VAL A 73 1.10 -2.18 -2.22
N GLU A 74 0.62 -3.04 -3.11
CA GLU A 74 1.23 -3.25 -4.42
C GLU A 74 1.08 -2.02 -5.33
N GLN A 75 -0.07 -1.33 -5.32
CA GLN A 75 -0.25 -0.09 -6.06
C GLN A 75 0.73 1.00 -5.62
N LEU A 76 0.98 1.12 -4.31
CA LEU A 76 1.96 2.05 -3.76
C LEU A 76 3.38 1.65 -4.15
N ARG A 77 3.72 0.36 -4.08
CA ARG A 77 5.02 -0.16 -4.51
C ARG A 77 5.32 0.19 -5.97
N LEU A 78 4.36 -0.04 -6.86
CA LEU A 78 4.49 0.28 -8.29
C LEU A 78 4.66 1.79 -8.53
N SER A 79 3.85 2.61 -7.85
CA SER A 79 3.88 4.06 -7.99
C SER A 79 5.22 4.67 -7.54
N LEU A 80 5.87 4.07 -6.54
CA LEU A 80 7.06 4.63 -5.91
C LEU A 80 8.38 4.02 -6.37
N THR A 81 8.36 2.76 -6.83
CA THR A 81 9.56 2.11 -7.37
C THR A 81 9.66 2.20 -8.89
N GLY A 82 8.59 2.64 -9.57
CA GLY A 82 8.52 2.75 -11.03
C GLY A 82 8.61 1.40 -11.77
N LYS A 83 8.70 0.28 -11.05
CA LYS A 83 8.89 -1.05 -11.64
C LYS A 83 7.56 -1.77 -11.81
N SER A 84 6.89 -1.52 -12.95
CA SER A 84 6.39 -2.68 -13.70
C SER A 84 7.62 -3.27 -14.39
N ASN A 85 8.24 -4.28 -13.79
CA ASN A 85 9.31 -5.00 -14.46
C ASN A 85 8.82 -6.43 -14.77
N PRO A 86 8.12 -6.65 -15.91
CA PRO A 86 7.81 -7.97 -16.41
C PRO A 86 9.05 -8.62 -17.06
N LYS A 87 10.18 -8.59 -16.37
CA LYS A 87 11.42 -9.24 -16.80
C LYS A 87 11.89 -10.18 -15.71
N ASP A 88 11.21 -11.33 -15.64
CA ASP A 88 11.76 -12.63 -15.23
C ASP A 88 10.95 -13.73 -15.96
N GLY A 89 10.83 -13.56 -17.28
CA GLY A 89 10.14 -14.46 -18.19
C GLY A 89 10.86 -14.48 -19.54
N VAL A 90 12.14 -14.88 -19.50
CA VAL A 90 12.88 -15.46 -20.64
C VAL A 90 13.50 -16.75 -20.14
#